data_AF-A0A0Q5TN19-F1
#
_entry.id   AF-A0A0Q5TN19-F1
#
_cell.length_a   1.000
_cell.length_b   1.000
_cell.length_c   1.000
_cell.angle_alpha   90.00
_cell.angle_beta   90.00
_cell.angle_gamma   90.00
#
_symmetry.space_group_name_H-M   'P 1'
#
loop_
_entity.id
_entity.type
_entity.pdbx_description
1 polymer ?
#
loop_
_entity_poly.entity_id
_entity_poly.type
_entity_poly.pdbx_seq_one_letter_code
_entity_poly.pdbx_strand_id
1 'polypeptide(L)'
;MKTTPLSFKYELEKKEPRKNDVGNTRGASVTDFPASIGIPISSTISGSIIELQPGALREMHWHPNADQWQYYISGQAEMSVFLAESTVITERFNAGDVGYVPMGAGHYNQKYRRYKL
;
A
#
# COMPACT_ATOMS: atom_id res chain seq x y z
N MET A 1 -17.14 -14.74 -31.50
CA MET A 1 -16.82 -14.53 -30.07
C MET A 1 -17.12 -13.09 -29.73
N LYS A 2 -17.90 -12.79 -28.67
CA LYS A 2 -18.06 -11.41 -28.19
C LYS A 2 -16.83 -11.07 -27.35
N THR A 3 -16.00 -10.16 -27.84
CA THR A 3 -14.92 -9.57 -27.05
C THR A 3 -15.51 -8.47 -26.19
N THR A 4 -15.48 -8.63 -24.86
CA THR A 4 -15.83 -7.53 -23.95
C THR A 4 -14.79 -6.42 -24.12
N PRO A 5 -15.19 -5.16 -24.37
CA PRO A 5 -14.25 -4.05 -24.44
C PRO A 5 -13.47 -3.90 -23.13
N LEU A 6 -12.16 -3.71 -23.23
CA LEU A 6 -11.33 -3.39 -22.07
C LEU A 6 -11.65 -1.97 -21.58
N SER A 7 -11.89 -1.81 -20.28
CA SER A 7 -11.95 -0.50 -19.62
C SER A 7 -10.56 -0.12 -19.13
N PHE A 8 -10.11 1.12 -19.36
CA PHE A 8 -8.88 1.67 -18.78
C PHE A 8 -9.10 2.37 -17.42
N LYS A 9 -10.29 2.19 -16.85
CA LYS A 9 -10.66 2.65 -15.52
C LYS A 9 -11.06 1.45 -14.67
N TYR A 10 -10.49 1.37 -13.48
CA TYR A 10 -10.90 0.42 -12.44
C TYR A 10 -11.31 1.18 -11.18
N GLU A 11 -12.54 0.95 -10.71
CA GLU A 11 -13.09 1.64 -9.54
C GLU A 11 -12.71 0.92 -8.25
N LEU A 12 -11.45 1.07 -7.81
CA LEU A 12 -10.88 0.31 -6.69
C LEU A 12 -11.72 0.40 -5.39
N GLU A 13 -12.32 1.55 -5.10
CA GLU A 13 -13.13 1.75 -3.89
C GLU A 13 -14.47 1.02 -3.90
N LYS A 14 -14.99 0.63 -5.08
CA LYS A 14 -16.19 -0.20 -5.19
C LYS A 14 -15.93 -1.67 -4.87
N LYS A 15 -14.67 -2.09 -4.75
CA LYS A 15 -14.30 -3.45 -4.34
C LYS A 15 -14.58 -3.62 -2.84
N GLU A 16 -15.21 -4.73 -2.47
CA GLU A 16 -15.35 -5.12 -1.07
C GLU A 16 -13.97 -5.21 -0.41
N PRO A 17 -13.72 -4.50 0.69
CA PRO A 17 -12.42 -4.50 1.33
C PRO A 17 -12.15 -5.82 2.05
N ARG A 18 -10.89 -6.22 2.11
CA ARG A 18 -10.44 -7.14 3.15
C ARG A 18 -10.40 -6.38 4.46
N LYS A 19 -11.14 -6.87 5.45
CA LYS A 19 -11.28 -6.24 6.78
C LYS A 19 -10.56 -7.08 7.83
N ASN A 20 -9.97 -6.43 8.82
CA ASN A 20 -9.59 -7.03 10.08
C ASN A 20 -9.98 -6.07 11.22
N ASP A 21 -9.69 -6.45 12.47
CA ASP A 21 -10.11 -5.69 13.65
C ASP A 21 -9.52 -4.26 13.70
N VAL A 22 -8.46 -4.00 12.94
CA VAL A 22 -7.65 -2.79 13.06
C VAL A 22 -7.55 -2.00 11.75
N GLY A 23 -8.23 -2.42 10.68
CA GLY A 23 -8.13 -1.76 9.39
C GLY A 23 -8.82 -2.45 8.21
N ASN A 24 -8.77 -1.76 7.06
CA ASN A 24 -9.31 -2.21 5.79
C ASN A 24 -8.21 -2.16 4.71
N THR A 25 -8.29 -3.05 3.72
CA THR A 25 -7.42 -2.99 2.55
C THR A 25 -8.18 -3.35 1.28
N ARG A 26 -8.05 -2.51 0.25
CA ARG A 26 -8.48 -2.79 -1.12
C ARG A 26 -7.25 -2.81 -2.01
N GLY A 27 -7.07 -3.87 -2.79
CA GLY A 27 -5.96 -3.99 -3.73
C GLY A 27 -6.44 -4.37 -5.12
N ALA A 28 -5.72 -3.92 -6.14
CA ALA A 28 -5.90 -4.33 -7.52
C ALA A 28 -4.55 -4.67 -8.15
N SER A 29 -4.53 -5.78 -8.87
CA SER A 29 -3.42 -6.19 -9.76
C SER A 29 -3.95 -6.40 -11.18
N VAL A 30 -3.09 -6.89 -12.08
CA VAL A 30 -3.48 -7.32 -13.42
C VAL A 30 -4.64 -8.34 -13.44
N THR A 31 -4.85 -9.07 -12.34
CA THR A 31 -5.98 -10.00 -12.20
C THR A 31 -7.32 -9.27 -12.09
N ASP A 32 -7.34 -8.14 -11.39
CA ASP A 32 -8.55 -7.31 -11.20
C ASP A 32 -8.75 -6.32 -12.35
N PHE A 33 -7.64 -5.88 -12.98
CA PHE A 33 -7.62 -4.88 -14.03
C PHE A 33 -6.85 -5.38 -15.28
N PRO A 34 -7.41 -6.33 -16.06
CA PRO A 34 -6.70 -6.94 -17.19
C PRO A 34 -6.28 -5.96 -18.30
N ALA A 35 -6.97 -4.82 -18.42
CA ALA A 35 -6.60 -3.77 -19.37
C ALA A 35 -5.19 -3.20 -19.14
N SER A 36 -4.68 -3.30 -17.90
CA SER A 36 -3.30 -2.92 -17.57
C SER A 36 -2.24 -3.74 -18.30
N ILE A 37 -2.53 -4.98 -18.71
CA ILE A 37 -1.58 -5.85 -19.41
C ILE A 37 -1.18 -5.24 -20.77
N GLY A 38 -2.10 -4.53 -21.42
CA GLY A 38 -1.84 -3.83 -22.69
C GLY A 38 -1.06 -2.52 -22.55
N ILE A 39 -0.78 -2.08 -21.31
CA ILE A 39 -0.04 -0.86 -21.00
C ILE A 39 1.25 -1.29 -20.28
N PRO A 40 2.42 -1.29 -20.95
CA PRO A 40 3.65 -1.87 -20.40
C PRO A 40 3.96 -1.46 -18.96
N ILE A 41 3.85 -0.15 -18.63
CA ILE A 41 4.12 0.34 -17.27
C ILE A 41 3.06 -0.07 -16.25
N SER A 42 1.80 -0.21 -16.66
CA SER A 42 0.72 -0.63 -15.76
C SER A 42 0.71 -2.14 -15.53
N SER A 43 1.28 -2.92 -16.45
CA SER A 43 1.37 -4.39 -16.34
C SER A 43 2.30 -4.85 -15.22
N THR A 44 3.21 -3.98 -14.77
CA THR A 44 4.20 -4.25 -13.71
C THR A 44 3.88 -3.55 -12.39
N ILE A 45 2.73 -2.86 -12.29
CA ILE A 45 2.32 -2.12 -11.10
C ILE A 45 1.04 -2.73 -10.52
N SER A 46 0.98 -2.81 -9.19
CA SER A 46 -0.25 -3.07 -8.45
C SER A 46 -0.47 -1.97 -7.44
N GLY A 47 -1.74 -1.72 -7.08
CA GLY A 47 -2.11 -0.63 -6.18
C GLY A 47 -2.94 -1.14 -5.01
N SER A 48 -2.81 -0.48 -3.87
CA SER A 48 -3.69 -0.72 -2.72
C SER A 48 -4.02 0.56 -1.97
N ILE A 49 -5.23 0.63 -1.44
CA ILE A 49 -5.66 1.59 -0.43
C ILE A 49 -5.71 0.84 0.89
N ILE A 50 -4.95 1.32 1.87
CA ILE A 50 -4.84 0.75 3.21
C ILE A 50 -5.36 1.79 4.21
N GLU A 51 -6.31 1.38 5.03
CA GLU A 51 -6.89 2.20 6.09
C GLU A 51 -6.57 1.54 7.43
N LEU A 52 -5.86 2.24 8.31
CA LEU A 52 -5.52 1.77 9.65
C LEU A 52 -6.33 2.56 10.69
N GLN A 53 -6.73 1.90 11.78
CA GLN A 53 -7.29 2.55 12.97
C GLN A 53 -6.18 3.21 13.81
N PRO A 54 -6.46 4.24 14.61
CA PRO A 54 -5.45 4.86 15.48
C PRO A 54 -4.77 3.84 16.41
N GLY A 55 -3.43 3.76 16.35
CA GLY A 55 -2.64 2.78 17.09
C GLY A 55 -2.44 1.44 16.36
N ALA A 56 -3.16 1.18 15.27
CA ALA A 56 -3.05 -0.05 14.51
C ALA A 56 -1.71 -0.15 13.77
N LEU A 57 -1.20 -1.38 13.69
CA LEU A 57 0.03 -1.76 13.02
C LEU A 57 -0.29 -2.63 11.80
N ARG A 58 0.27 -2.29 10.65
CA ARG A 58 0.52 -3.25 9.58
C ARG A 58 1.86 -3.90 9.90
N GLU A 59 1.77 -5.17 10.33
CA GLU A 59 2.88 -5.96 10.88
C GLU A 59 4.12 -5.98 9.98
N MET A 60 5.26 -6.32 10.57
CA MET A 60 6.52 -6.43 9.83
C MET A 60 6.40 -7.43 8.68
N HIS A 61 6.72 -7.00 7.47
CA HIS A 61 6.66 -7.82 6.26
C HIS A 61 7.68 -7.33 5.21
N TRP A 62 7.77 -8.04 4.09
CA TRP A 62 8.61 -7.67 2.95
C TRP A 62 7.94 -8.10 1.63
N HIS A 63 8.43 -7.54 0.53
CA HIS A 63 8.02 -7.89 -0.82
C HIS A 63 9.24 -8.39 -1.60
N PRO A 64 9.33 -9.68 -1.95
CA PRO A 64 10.54 -10.23 -2.58
C PRO A 64 10.72 -9.80 -4.05
N ASN A 65 9.70 -9.18 -4.66
CA ASN A 65 9.62 -8.92 -6.08
C ASN A 65 9.12 -7.51 -6.45
N ALA A 66 9.02 -6.60 -5.48
CA ALA A 66 8.53 -5.25 -5.72
C ALA A 66 9.09 -4.26 -4.70
N ASP A 67 9.46 -3.08 -5.17
CA ASP A 67 9.54 -1.89 -4.34
C ASP A 67 8.13 -1.48 -3.87
N GLN A 68 8.05 -0.79 -2.73
CA GLN A 68 6.82 -0.17 -2.28
C GLN A 68 6.94 1.35 -2.29
N TRP A 69 6.07 2.01 -3.04
CA TRP A 69 5.87 3.46 -2.97
C TRP A 69 4.54 3.75 -2.28
N GLN A 70 4.56 4.67 -1.32
CA GLN A 70 3.39 4.97 -0.48
C GLN A 70 3.13 6.47 -0.47
N TYR A 71 1.87 6.84 -0.67
CA TYR A 71 1.38 8.20 -0.49
C TYR A 71 0.42 8.24 0.69
N TYR A 72 0.69 9.10 1.66
CA TYR A 72 -0.11 9.22 2.87
C TYR A 72 -1.28 10.17 2.62
N ILE A 73 -2.48 9.63 2.43
CA ILE A 73 -3.67 10.42 2.07
C ILE A 73 -4.16 11.28 3.24
N SER A 74 -4.18 10.73 4.45
CA SER A 74 -4.69 11.44 5.64
C SER A 74 -4.11 10.87 6.95
N GLY A 75 -4.17 11.68 8.01
CA GLY A 75 -3.71 11.29 9.34
C GLY A 75 -2.20 11.42 9.52
N GLN A 76 -1.67 10.68 10.48
CA GLN A 76 -0.25 10.61 10.80
C GLN A 76 0.15 9.15 11.02
N ALA A 77 1.31 8.78 10.51
CA ALA A 77 1.83 7.44 10.58
C ALA A 77 3.33 7.43 10.88
N GLU A 78 3.83 6.26 11.24
CA GLU A 78 5.24 5.94 11.32
C GLU A 78 5.50 4.74 10.42
N MET A 79 6.65 4.74 9.74
CA MET A 79 7.17 3.59 9.02
C MET A 79 8.60 3.35 9.43
N SER A 80 8.94 2.09 9.68
CA SER A 80 10.34 1.66 9.77
C SER A 80 10.69 0.76 8.60
N VAL A 81 11.88 0.98 8.04
CA VAL A 81 12.48 0.16 6.99
C VAL A 81 13.81 -0.41 7.49
N PHE A 82 13.95 -1.73 7.38
CA PHE A 82 15.09 -2.50 7.81
C PHE A 82 15.91 -2.87 6.57
N LEU A 83 17.06 -2.22 6.43
CA LEU A 83 17.99 -2.39 5.33
C LEU A 83 19.11 -3.36 5.74
N ALA A 84 20.04 -3.61 4.82
CA ALA A 84 21.21 -4.43 5.08
C ALA A 84 22.08 -3.86 6.22
N GLU A 85 22.96 -4.70 6.76
CA GLU A 85 24.00 -4.30 7.71
C GLU A 85 23.46 -3.63 8.99
N SER A 86 22.29 -4.10 9.46
CA SER A 86 21.62 -3.58 10.67
C SER A 86 21.19 -2.11 10.57
N THR A 87 21.06 -1.57 9.36
CA THR A 87 20.58 -0.20 9.15
C THR A 87 19.05 -0.16 9.24
N VAL A 88 18.50 0.72 10.08
CA VAL A 88 17.06 0.94 10.21
C VAL A 88 16.77 2.42 10.07
N ILE A 89 15.77 2.75 9.25
CA ILE A 89 15.24 4.11 9.10
C ILE A 89 13.82 4.09 9.63
N THR A 90 13.53 4.94 10.62
CA THR A 90 12.18 5.12 11.18
C THR A 90 11.77 6.57 11.03
N GLU A 91 10.71 6.83 10.27
CA GLU A 91 10.27 8.18 9.96
C GLU A 91 8.78 8.38 10.21
N ARG A 92 8.42 9.63 10.48
CA ARG A 92 7.03 10.06 10.65
C ARG A 92 6.50 10.65 9.36
N PHE A 93 5.28 10.26 9.02
CA PHE A 93 4.59 10.69 7.81
C PHE A 93 3.28 11.39 8.18
N ASN A 94 3.03 12.52 7.54
CA ASN A 94 1.79 13.27 7.58
C ASN A 94 1.04 13.13 6.25
N ALA A 95 -0.19 13.62 6.22
CA ALA A 95 -0.94 13.74 4.97
C ALA A 95 -0.14 14.54 3.92
N GLY A 96 0.01 13.97 2.73
CA GLY A 96 0.80 14.54 1.63
C GLY A 96 2.22 13.99 1.50
N ASP A 97 2.74 13.31 2.52
CA ASP A 97 4.10 12.76 2.47
C ASP A 97 4.17 11.49 1.61
N VAL A 98 5.41 11.18 1.17
CA VAL A 98 5.73 10.04 0.32
C VAL A 98 6.78 9.17 0.99
N GLY A 99 6.50 7.87 1.11
CA GLY A 99 7.44 6.87 1.59
C GLY A 99 7.88 5.92 0.49
N TYR A 100 9.10 5.40 0.60
CA TYR A 100 9.66 4.39 -0.30
C TYR A 100 10.33 3.27 0.49
N VAL A 101 10.08 2.04 0.06
CA VAL A 101 10.71 0.83 0.61
C VAL A 101 11.35 0.07 -0.55
N PRO A 102 12.67 -0.15 -0.53
CA PRO A 102 13.34 -0.97 -1.53
C PRO A 102 12.83 -2.40 -1.54
N MET A 103 12.81 -3.03 -2.71
CA MET A 103 12.48 -4.45 -2.85
C MET A 103 13.22 -5.32 -1.84
N GLY A 104 12.49 -6.22 -1.18
CA GLY A 104 13.02 -7.16 -0.20
C GLY A 104 13.30 -6.58 1.18
N ALA A 105 13.27 -5.25 1.38
CA ALA A 105 13.48 -4.66 2.69
C ALA A 105 12.29 -4.95 3.63
N GLY A 106 12.61 -5.41 4.84
CA GLY A 106 11.62 -5.59 5.90
C GLY A 106 11.07 -4.24 6.34
N HIS A 107 9.77 -4.13 6.56
CA HIS A 107 9.16 -2.87 6.97
C HIS A 107 7.83 -3.08 7.70
N TYR A 108 7.42 -2.08 8.50
CA TYR A 108 6.10 -1.99 9.11
C TYR A 108 5.52 -0.58 8.93
N ASN A 109 4.21 -0.44 9.04
CA ASN A 109 3.56 0.87 9.11
C ASN A 109 2.61 0.92 10.31
N GLN A 110 2.64 2.00 11.09
CA GLN A 110 1.73 2.21 12.21
C GLN A 110 1.00 3.54 12.07
N LYS A 111 -0.31 3.56 12.31
CA LYS A 111 -1.03 4.82 12.46
C LYS A 111 -0.90 5.31 13.89
N TYR A 112 -0.52 6.58 14.06
CA TYR A 112 -0.39 7.15 15.39
C TYR A 112 -1.73 7.18 16.14
N ARG A 113 -1.66 6.87 17.43
CA ARG A 113 -2.75 7.08 18.36
C ARG A 113 -2.65 8.51 18.89
N ARG A 114 -3.65 9.37 18.63
CA ARG A 114 -3.73 10.65 19.34
C ARG A 114 -4.19 10.38 20.77
N TYR A 115 -3.27 10.48 21.73
CA TYR A 115 -3.64 10.64 23.13
C TYR A 115 -4.05 12.10 23.32
N LYS A 116 -5.28 12.33 23.80
CA LYS A 116 -5.61 13.63 24.41
C LYS A 116 -5.02 13.61 25.81
N LEU A 117 -4.07 14.51 26.07
CA LEU A 117 -3.71 14.89 27.44
C LEU A 117 -4.84 15.71 28.05
#